data_AF-A0A8J6WZU7-F1
#
_entry.id   AF-A0A8J6WZU7-F1
#
_cell.length_a   1.000
_cell.length_b   1.000
_cell.length_c   1.000
_cell.angle_alpha   90.00
_cell.angle_beta   90.00
_cell.angle_gamma   90.00
#
_symmetry.space_group_name_H-M   'P 1'
#
loop_
_entity.id
_entity.type
_entity.pdbx_description
1 polymer ?
#
loop_
_entity_poly.entity_id
_entity_poly.type
_entity_poly.pdbx_seq_one_letter_code
_entity_poly.pdbx_strand_id
1 'polypeptide(L)'
;MRNSGLGRGVGLPIAIAIVAGGLITTPAQAQSAQSPLLSIFENIKLGPKFSPDPTRIQGISGGSVAATSIAKRNDTVTGPCSGYMDTKPDHTLSLTGFFDYLSLEVESPEDTTLVIQGPGGTWCNDDHQGKNPGIAGQWLAGTYKIWIGSYKPASYHPYRIKLSEVR
;
A
#
# COMPACT_ATOMS: atom_id res chain seq x y z
N MET A 1 51.86 -11.70 82.56
CA MET A 1 52.69 -10.69 81.87
C MET A 1 52.83 -11.11 80.42
N ARG A 2 52.67 -10.15 79.51
CA ARG A 2 53.16 -10.06 78.12
C ARG A 2 53.78 -11.36 77.54
N ASN A 3 53.39 -11.75 76.32
CA ASN A 3 54.02 -11.16 75.15
C ASN A 3 53.35 -11.54 73.83
N SER A 4 53.33 -10.56 72.95
CA SER A 4 52.97 -10.62 71.54
C SER A 4 54.04 -11.36 70.73
N GLY A 5 53.64 -11.99 69.63
CA GLY A 5 54.57 -12.61 68.68
C GLY A 5 53.96 -12.76 67.29
N LEU A 6 54.34 -11.83 66.41
CA LEU A 6 53.95 -11.65 65.01
C LEU A 6 54.55 -12.75 64.11
N GLY A 7 53.82 -13.22 63.08
CA GLY A 7 54.37 -14.11 62.05
C GLY A 7 53.45 -14.30 60.84
N ARG A 8 53.82 -13.70 59.70
CA ARG A 8 53.14 -13.75 58.39
C ARG A 8 53.33 -15.13 57.73
N GLY A 9 52.38 -15.58 56.92
CA GLY A 9 52.61 -16.71 56.00
C GLY A 9 51.38 -17.15 55.21
N VAL A 10 51.39 -16.85 53.93
CA VAL A 10 50.37 -17.14 52.90
C VAL A 10 50.28 -18.65 52.62
N GLY A 11 49.06 -19.14 52.35
CA GLY A 11 48.85 -20.47 51.79
C GLY A 11 47.37 -20.69 51.41
N LEU A 12 47.01 -20.31 50.18
CA LEU A 12 45.74 -20.68 49.56
C LEU A 12 45.77 -22.17 49.19
N PRO A 13 44.65 -22.90 49.35
CA PRO A 13 44.30 -23.94 48.40
C PRO A 13 43.07 -23.52 47.59
N ILE A 14 43.26 -23.55 46.28
CA ILE A 14 42.26 -23.35 45.23
C ILE A 14 41.29 -24.53 45.27
N ALA A 15 40.03 -24.29 45.63
CA ALA A 15 38.95 -25.24 45.43
C ALA A 15 38.28 -24.95 44.08
N ILE A 16 38.45 -25.85 43.12
CA ILE A 16 37.80 -25.81 41.81
C ILE A 16 36.36 -26.29 41.98
N ALA A 17 35.40 -25.37 41.95
CA ALA A 17 33.99 -25.69 41.83
C ALA A 17 33.59 -25.67 40.35
N ILE A 18 33.35 -26.84 39.76
CA ILE A 18 32.82 -26.97 38.40
C ILE A 18 31.32 -26.66 38.45
N VAL A 19 30.94 -25.44 38.08
CA VAL A 19 29.54 -25.08 37.85
C VAL A 19 29.20 -25.43 36.40
N ALA A 20 28.48 -26.52 36.21
CA ALA A 20 27.91 -26.87 34.91
C ALA A 20 26.76 -25.90 34.58
N GLY A 21 27.07 -24.81 33.88
CA GLY A 21 26.08 -23.86 33.36
C GLY A 21 25.35 -24.45 32.16
N GLY A 22 24.08 -24.83 32.35
CA GLY A 22 23.19 -25.26 31.27
C GLY A 22 22.82 -24.08 30.36
N LEU A 23 23.13 -24.20 29.07
CA LEU A 23 22.72 -23.24 28.05
C LEU A 23 21.25 -23.49 27.68
N ILE A 24 20.35 -22.59 28.06
CA ILE A 24 18.96 -22.59 27.61
C ILE A 24 18.92 -21.95 26.22
N THR A 25 18.93 -22.75 25.16
CA THR A 25 18.74 -22.25 23.79
C THR A 25 17.25 -22.11 23.52
N THR A 26 16.72 -20.90 23.53
CA THR A 26 15.36 -20.64 23.03
C THR A 26 15.33 -20.79 21.51
N PRO A 27 14.39 -21.55 20.92
CA PRO A 27 14.24 -21.58 19.47
C PRO A 27 13.70 -20.23 19.00
N ALA A 28 14.38 -19.61 18.03
CA ALA A 28 13.85 -18.45 17.33
C ALA A 28 12.72 -18.91 16.39
N GLN A 29 11.47 -18.56 16.69
CA GLN A 29 10.37 -18.73 15.74
C GLN A 29 10.50 -17.68 14.63
N ALA A 30 10.89 -18.11 13.44
CA ALA A 30 10.74 -17.31 12.23
C ALA A 30 9.26 -17.22 11.87
N GLN A 31 8.62 -16.07 12.11
CA GLN A 31 7.30 -15.79 11.54
C GLN A 31 7.46 -15.54 10.04
N SER A 32 6.91 -16.43 9.22
CA SER A 32 6.70 -16.17 7.80
C SER A 32 5.76 -14.99 7.67
N ALA A 33 6.28 -13.82 7.28
CA ALA A 33 5.46 -12.73 6.78
C ALA A 33 4.82 -13.21 5.47
N GLN A 34 3.57 -13.64 5.51
CA GLN A 34 2.76 -13.79 4.32
C GLN A 34 2.52 -12.38 3.80
N SER A 35 3.38 -11.91 2.88
CA SER A 35 3.02 -10.77 2.05
C SER A 35 1.69 -11.13 1.38
N PRO A 36 0.61 -10.36 1.58
CA PRO A 36 -0.61 -10.61 0.84
C PRO A 36 -0.22 -10.59 -0.64
N LEU A 37 -0.57 -11.65 -1.38
CA LEU A 37 -0.39 -11.73 -2.81
C LEU A 37 -1.15 -10.54 -3.42
N LEU A 38 -0.45 -9.45 -3.72
CA LEU A 38 -1.04 -8.29 -4.38
C LEU A 38 -1.39 -8.71 -5.81
N SER A 39 -2.68 -8.98 -6.05
CA SER A 39 -3.18 -9.28 -7.38
C SER A 39 -3.01 -8.06 -8.27
N ILE A 40 -2.58 -8.28 -9.52
CA ILE A 40 -2.31 -7.21 -10.49
C ILE A 40 -3.59 -6.63 -11.13
N PHE A 41 -4.75 -7.25 -10.89
CA PHE A 41 -6.08 -6.80 -11.34
C PHE A 41 -7.12 -7.31 -10.35
N GLU A 42 -7.36 -6.58 -9.27
CA GLU A 42 -8.25 -7.02 -8.19
C GLU A 42 -9.64 -6.35 -8.26
N ASN A 43 -10.67 -7.14 -7.94
CA ASN A 43 -11.96 -6.62 -7.52
C ASN A 43 -11.91 -6.42 -6.00
N ILE A 44 -11.93 -5.18 -5.54
CA ILE A 44 -11.75 -4.84 -4.14
C ILE A 44 -13.10 -4.55 -3.52
N LYS A 45 -13.31 -5.00 -2.28
CA LYS A 45 -14.47 -4.64 -1.48
C LYS A 45 -14.02 -3.91 -0.22
N LEU A 46 -14.39 -2.64 -0.08
CA LEU A 46 -14.03 -1.80 1.08
C LEU A 46 -15.29 -1.30 1.79
N GLY A 47 -15.22 -1.26 3.11
CA GLY A 47 -16.18 -0.55 3.96
C GLY A 47 -15.47 0.50 4.80
N PRO A 48 -16.19 1.48 5.37
CA PRO A 48 -15.58 2.50 6.19
C PRO A 48 -14.79 1.90 7.38
N LYS A 49 -13.69 2.55 7.75
CA LYS A 49 -12.71 2.08 8.75
C LYS A 49 -12.02 0.79 8.32
N PHE A 50 -11.72 0.64 7.04
CA PHE A 50 -11.03 -0.57 6.56
C PHE A 50 -9.61 -0.65 7.13
N SER A 51 -9.08 -1.86 7.18
CA SER A 51 -7.71 -2.13 7.59
C SER A 51 -7.13 -3.25 6.71
N PRO A 52 -5.89 -3.13 6.21
CA PRO A 52 -4.96 -2.01 6.46
C PRO A 52 -5.34 -0.71 5.71
N ASP A 53 -5.02 0.44 6.31
CA ASP A 53 -5.08 1.77 5.67
C ASP A 53 -3.64 2.36 5.63
N PRO A 54 -3.09 2.68 4.45
CA PRO A 54 -3.70 2.54 3.13
C PRO A 54 -3.76 1.08 2.66
N THR A 55 -4.84 0.75 1.97
CA THR A 55 -4.90 -0.46 1.14
C THR A 55 -4.24 -0.14 -0.19
N ARG A 56 -3.39 -1.05 -0.67
CA ARG A 56 -2.66 -0.89 -1.93
C ARG A 56 -3.06 -1.98 -2.91
N ILE A 57 -3.29 -1.58 -4.14
CA ILE A 57 -3.39 -2.49 -5.29
C ILE A 57 -2.38 -2.09 -6.35
N GLN A 58 -2.13 -2.96 -7.30
CA GLN A 58 -1.15 -2.73 -8.36
C GLN A 58 -1.71 -3.22 -9.68
N GLY A 59 -1.16 -2.72 -10.79
CA GLY A 59 -1.56 -3.10 -12.14
C GLY A 59 -0.58 -2.56 -13.18
N ILE A 60 -0.96 -2.70 -14.45
CA ILE A 60 -0.24 -2.15 -15.61
C ILE A 60 -1.15 -1.18 -16.32
N SER A 61 -0.70 0.06 -16.52
CA SER A 61 -1.47 1.12 -17.16
C SER A 61 -1.49 0.97 -18.68
N GLY A 62 -2.37 1.72 -19.32
CA GLY A 62 -2.29 1.98 -20.76
C GLY A 62 -3.36 1.26 -21.57
N GLY A 63 -3.15 1.26 -22.89
CA GLY A 63 -4.06 0.70 -23.87
C GLY A 63 -4.13 1.56 -25.13
N SER A 64 -5.15 1.31 -25.95
CA SER A 64 -5.33 1.97 -27.25
C SER A 64 -6.60 2.81 -27.36
N VAL A 65 -7.47 2.78 -26.36
CA VAL A 65 -8.74 3.51 -26.36
C VAL A 65 -8.54 4.86 -25.68
N ALA A 66 -8.91 5.95 -26.36
CA ALA A 66 -8.86 7.28 -25.75
C ALA A 66 -9.78 7.37 -24.54
N ALA A 67 -9.30 7.96 -23.44
CA ALA A 67 -10.08 8.13 -22.21
C ALA A 67 -11.41 8.86 -22.43
N THR A 68 -11.44 9.83 -23.36
CA THR A 68 -12.67 10.53 -23.77
C THR A 68 -13.74 9.61 -24.37
N SER A 69 -13.36 8.50 -24.99
CA SER A 69 -14.30 7.49 -25.51
C SER A 69 -14.93 6.68 -24.38
N ILE A 70 -14.16 6.40 -23.32
CA ILE A 70 -14.65 5.70 -22.12
C ILE A 70 -15.53 6.64 -21.29
N ALA A 71 -15.04 7.85 -20.99
CA ALA A 71 -15.73 8.85 -20.17
C ALA A 71 -16.90 9.54 -20.88
N LYS A 72 -16.94 9.47 -22.21
CA LYS A 72 -17.92 10.14 -23.10
C LYS A 72 -17.96 11.65 -22.91
N ARG A 73 -16.80 12.25 -22.60
CA ARG A 73 -16.58 13.69 -22.37
C ARG A 73 -15.09 13.98 -22.39
N ASN A 74 -14.74 15.24 -22.60
CA ASN A 74 -13.34 15.69 -22.58
C ASN A 74 -12.83 15.98 -21.17
N ASP A 75 -13.71 16.47 -20.29
CA ASP A 75 -13.34 16.94 -18.96
C ASP A 75 -14.42 16.58 -17.92
N THR A 76 -14.00 16.58 -16.66
CA THR A 76 -14.85 16.44 -15.49
C THR A 76 -14.48 17.50 -14.46
N VAL A 77 -15.28 17.60 -13.39
CA VAL A 77 -14.98 18.51 -12.27
C VAL A 77 -13.65 18.18 -11.56
N THR A 78 -13.13 16.97 -11.74
CA THR A 78 -11.85 16.51 -11.15
C THR A 78 -10.66 16.65 -12.11
N GLY A 79 -10.89 17.06 -13.36
CA GLY A 79 -9.83 17.22 -14.36
C GLY A 79 -10.16 16.62 -15.73
N PRO A 80 -9.18 16.69 -16.66
CA PRO A 80 -9.33 16.23 -18.03
C PRO A 80 -9.38 14.71 -18.14
N CYS A 81 -10.11 14.21 -19.13
CA CYS A 81 -10.13 12.80 -19.53
C CYS A 81 -9.04 12.56 -20.58
N SER A 82 -7.79 12.64 -20.14
CA SER A 82 -6.59 12.47 -20.97
C SER A 82 -6.16 11.00 -21.12
N GLY A 83 -5.31 10.75 -22.11
CA GLY A 83 -4.56 9.50 -22.24
C GLY A 83 -5.34 8.35 -22.88
N TYR A 84 -4.73 7.17 -22.78
CA TYR A 84 -5.15 5.95 -23.46
C TYR A 84 -5.19 4.78 -22.50
N MET A 85 -6.26 4.01 -22.59
CA MET A 85 -6.69 2.99 -21.64
C MET A 85 -7.14 1.74 -22.38
N ASP A 86 -7.31 0.65 -21.65
CA ASP A 86 -7.92 -0.57 -22.16
C ASP A 86 -9.44 -0.44 -22.30
N THR A 87 -10.02 -1.31 -23.16
CA THR A 87 -11.47 -1.36 -23.36
C THR A 87 -12.25 -1.76 -22.11
N LYS A 88 -11.62 -2.53 -21.21
CA LYS A 88 -12.18 -2.99 -19.95
C LYS A 88 -11.52 -2.25 -18.78
N PRO A 89 -12.23 -2.05 -17.66
CA PRO A 89 -11.61 -1.47 -16.48
C PRO A 89 -10.55 -2.41 -15.90
N ASP A 90 -9.49 -1.83 -15.36
CA ASP A 90 -8.42 -2.56 -14.67
C ASP A 90 -8.87 -3.09 -13.32
N HIS A 91 -9.71 -2.31 -12.64
CA HIS A 91 -10.20 -2.63 -11.31
C HIS A 91 -11.70 -2.35 -11.16
N THR A 92 -12.34 -3.15 -10.30
CA THR A 92 -13.68 -2.87 -9.79
C THR A 92 -13.61 -2.68 -8.28
N LEU A 93 -14.04 -1.53 -7.78
CA LEU A 93 -14.09 -1.22 -6.35
C LEU A 93 -15.55 -1.22 -5.88
N SER A 94 -15.88 -2.11 -4.95
CA SER A 94 -17.18 -2.20 -4.30
C SER A 94 -17.12 -1.57 -2.92
N LEU A 95 -17.75 -0.40 -2.77
CA LEU A 95 -17.88 0.30 -1.50
C LEU A 95 -19.15 -0.15 -0.78
N THR A 96 -19.01 -0.72 0.42
CA THR A 96 -20.13 -1.27 1.19
C THR A 96 -20.90 -0.22 2.00
N GLY A 97 -20.40 1.01 2.04
CA GLY A 97 -20.97 2.12 2.79
C GLY A 97 -20.51 3.46 2.22
N PHE A 98 -21.08 4.54 2.73
CA PHE A 98 -20.66 5.89 2.40
C PHE A 98 -19.34 6.22 3.10
N PHE A 99 -18.44 6.88 2.38
CA PHE A 99 -17.19 7.40 2.90
C PHE A 99 -17.25 8.93 2.93
N ASP A 100 -17.13 9.53 4.12
CA ASP A 100 -17.00 10.98 4.28
C ASP A 100 -15.70 11.51 3.63
N TYR A 101 -14.68 10.67 3.58
CA TYR A 101 -13.45 10.89 2.85
C TYR A 101 -12.86 9.55 2.41
N LEU A 102 -12.50 9.45 1.14
CA LEU A 102 -11.66 8.39 0.58
C LEU A 102 -10.80 9.02 -0.51
N SER A 103 -9.50 8.78 -0.46
CA SER A 103 -8.56 9.10 -1.52
C SER A 103 -8.22 7.85 -2.33
N LEU A 104 -8.15 8.02 -3.64
CA LEU A 104 -7.57 7.09 -4.59
C LEU A 104 -6.44 7.83 -5.30
N GLU A 105 -5.20 7.46 -5.02
CA GLU A 105 -4.01 8.07 -5.60
C GLU A 105 -3.20 7.02 -6.37
N VAL A 106 -2.77 7.35 -7.58
CA VAL A 106 -1.94 6.48 -8.40
C VAL A 106 -0.47 6.84 -8.20
N GLU A 107 0.39 5.83 -8.14
CA GLU A 107 1.84 5.95 -8.04
C GLU A 107 2.46 5.15 -9.19
N SER A 108 3.10 5.84 -10.13
CA SER A 108 3.78 5.25 -11.28
C SER A 108 5.11 5.98 -11.55
N PRO A 109 6.15 5.28 -12.07
CA PRO A 109 7.38 5.93 -12.52
C PRO A 109 7.18 6.80 -13.77
N GLU A 110 6.07 6.60 -14.49
CA GLU A 110 5.73 7.26 -15.74
C GLU A 110 4.33 7.90 -15.66
N ASP A 111 4.06 8.77 -16.62
CA ASP A 111 2.84 9.59 -16.73
C ASP A 111 1.58 8.74 -16.95
N THR A 112 0.68 8.74 -15.97
CA THR A 112 -0.55 7.92 -15.96
C THR A 112 -1.80 8.78 -15.91
N THR A 113 -2.93 8.24 -16.36
CA THR A 113 -4.20 8.96 -16.38
C THR A 113 -5.30 8.12 -15.75
N LEU A 114 -6.39 8.74 -15.28
CA LEU A 114 -7.43 8.07 -14.50
C LEU A 114 -8.82 8.37 -15.04
N VAL A 115 -9.64 7.32 -15.16
CA VAL A 115 -11.09 7.42 -15.36
C VAL A 115 -11.78 6.52 -14.33
N ILE A 116 -12.78 7.06 -13.63
CA ILE A 116 -13.62 6.33 -12.70
C ILE A 116 -15.07 6.50 -13.08
N GLN A 117 -15.82 5.40 -13.14
CA GLN A 117 -17.27 5.40 -13.35
C GLN A 117 -17.96 4.66 -12.20
N GLY A 118 -18.98 5.27 -11.60
CA GLY A 118 -19.72 4.65 -10.50
C GLY A 118 -20.93 5.47 -10.06
N PRO A 119 -21.48 5.16 -8.88
CA PRO A 119 -22.54 5.97 -8.26
C PRO A 119 -22.17 7.44 -8.21
N GLY A 120 -23.02 8.30 -8.80
CA GLY A 120 -22.81 9.75 -8.87
C GLY A 120 -22.23 10.26 -10.19
N GLY A 121 -21.63 9.40 -11.03
CA GLY A 121 -21.21 9.77 -12.38
C GLY A 121 -19.85 9.23 -12.83
N THR A 122 -19.09 10.12 -13.46
CA THR A 122 -17.80 9.83 -14.08
C THR A 122 -16.83 10.94 -13.78
N TRP A 123 -15.61 10.56 -13.41
CA TRP A 123 -14.54 11.45 -13.01
C TRP A 123 -13.26 11.06 -13.75
N CYS A 124 -12.50 12.08 -14.10
CA CYS A 124 -11.22 11.95 -14.77
C CYS A 124 -10.17 12.78 -14.04
N ASN A 125 -8.92 12.34 -14.10
CA ASN A 125 -7.79 13.12 -13.63
C ASN A 125 -6.51 12.66 -14.36
N ASP A 126 -5.52 13.54 -14.46
CA ASP A 126 -4.25 13.33 -15.15
C ASP A 126 -3.12 13.70 -14.17
N ASP A 127 -3.13 14.95 -13.73
CA ASP A 127 -2.18 15.48 -12.77
C ASP A 127 -2.85 15.78 -11.42
N HIS A 128 -2.52 14.98 -10.40
CA HIS A 128 -2.85 15.25 -8.99
C HIS A 128 -1.58 15.45 -8.16
N GLN A 129 -0.64 14.49 -8.23
CA GLN A 129 0.67 14.57 -7.59
C GLN A 129 1.76 14.39 -8.64
N GLY A 130 2.35 15.49 -9.06
CA GLY A 130 3.24 15.48 -10.23
C GLY A 130 2.46 15.08 -11.47
N LYS A 131 2.87 13.98 -12.11
CA LYS A 131 2.28 13.41 -13.32
C LYS A 131 1.37 12.20 -13.08
N ASN A 132 1.04 11.97 -11.81
CA ASN A 132 0.19 10.86 -11.44
C ASN A 132 -1.18 11.36 -11.00
N PRO A 133 -2.25 10.65 -11.40
CA PRO A 133 -3.60 11.08 -11.17
C PRO A 133 -4.10 10.65 -9.79
N GLY A 134 -5.13 11.34 -9.31
CA GLY A 134 -5.77 11.02 -8.05
C GLY A 134 -7.12 11.72 -7.88
N ILE A 135 -8.01 11.09 -7.13
CA ILE A 135 -9.32 11.62 -6.76
C ILE A 135 -9.53 11.38 -5.28
N ALA A 136 -9.90 12.44 -4.56
CA ALA A 136 -10.23 12.37 -3.15
C ALA A 136 -11.51 13.16 -2.85
N GLY A 137 -12.25 12.73 -1.83
CA GLY A 137 -13.50 13.39 -1.43
C GLY A 137 -14.49 12.39 -0.85
N GLN A 138 -15.78 12.71 -0.96
CA GLN A 138 -16.86 11.84 -0.52
C GLN A 138 -17.17 10.78 -1.57
N TRP A 139 -17.43 9.54 -1.14
CA TRP A 139 -17.80 8.43 -2.02
C TRP A 139 -19.06 7.74 -1.53
N LEU A 140 -19.99 7.50 -2.46
CA LEU A 140 -21.23 6.78 -2.17
C LEU A 140 -20.96 5.27 -2.10
N ALA A 141 -21.84 4.55 -1.41
CA ALA A 141 -21.84 3.09 -1.49
C ALA A 141 -22.18 2.64 -2.93
N GLY A 142 -21.56 1.55 -3.37
CA GLY A 142 -21.82 0.93 -4.67
C GLY A 142 -20.55 0.52 -5.41
N THR A 143 -20.69 0.25 -6.70
CA THR A 143 -19.61 -0.31 -7.52
C THR A 143 -19.02 0.71 -8.46
N TYR A 144 -17.71 0.87 -8.40
CA TYR A 144 -16.90 1.75 -9.22
C TYR A 144 -16.02 0.93 -10.16
N LYS A 145 -15.97 1.33 -11.42
CA LYS A 145 -15.04 0.83 -12.43
C LYS A 145 -13.91 1.83 -12.58
N ILE A 146 -12.68 1.36 -12.55
CA ILE A 146 -11.48 2.19 -12.54
C ILE A 146 -10.62 1.78 -13.74
N TRP A 147 -10.24 2.75 -14.54
CA TRP A 147 -9.27 2.61 -15.63
C TRP A 147 -8.05 3.48 -15.32
N ILE A 148 -6.88 2.88 -15.44
CA ILE A 148 -5.58 3.54 -15.33
C ILE A 148 -4.93 3.53 -16.71
N GLY A 149 -4.89 4.70 -17.32
CA GLY A 149 -4.29 4.92 -18.62
C GLY A 149 -2.82 5.32 -18.54
N SER A 150 -2.22 5.38 -19.71
CA SER A 150 -0.95 6.08 -19.93
C SER A 150 -1.24 7.31 -20.77
N TYR A 151 -0.50 8.40 -20.55
CA TYR A 151 -0.70 9.63 -21.32
C TYR A 151 -0.51 9.40 -22.83
N LYS A 152 0.46 8.55 -23.19
CA LYS A 152 0.75 8.16 -24.58
C LYS A 152 0.05 6.86 -24.97
N PRO A 153 -0.37 6.73 -26.24
CA PRO A 153 -0.99 5.50 -26.74
C PRO A 153 0.01 4.34 -26.73
N ALA A 154 -0.49 3.11 -26.50
CA ALA A 154 0.30 1.88 -26.52
C ALA A 154 1.56 1.92 -25.63
N SER A 155 1.54 2.72 -24.57
CA SER A 155 2.58 2.79 -23.55
C SER A 155 2.06 2.13 -22.29
N TYR A 156 2.84 1.22 -21.70
CA TYR A 156 2.40 0.38 -20.58
C TYR A 156 3.39 0.47 -19.43
N HIS A 157 2.91 0.84 -18.25
CA HIS A 157 3.76 1.10 -17.09
C HIS A 157 3.18 0.47 -15.82
N PRO A 158 4.02 -0.08 -14.93
CA PRO A 158 3.54 -0.57 -13.66
C PRO A 158 3.08 0.59 -12.78
N TYR A 159 1.94 0.43 -12.12
CA TYR A 159 1.44 1.39 -11.14
C TYR A 159 1.03 0.71 -9.84
N ARG A 160 0.89 1.53 -8.79
CA ARG A 160 0.17 1.20 -7.57
C ARG A 160 -0.95 2.21 -7.34
N ILE A 161 -2.08 1.74 -6.84
CA ILE A 161 -3.12 2.62 -6.29
C ILE A 161 -3.04 2.55 -4.78
N LYS A 162 -3.05 3.71 -4.13
CA LYS A 162 -3.17 3.88 -2.68
C LYS A 162 -4.60 4.35 -2.37
N LEU A 163 -5.34 3.54 -1.62
CA LEU A 163 -6.67 3.87 -1.11
C LEU A 163 -6.57 4.19 0.38
N SER A 164 -7.02 5.37 0.81
CA SER A 164 -6.93 5.79 2.22
C SER A 164 -8.12 6.63 2.68
N GLU A 165 -8.53 6.45 3.94
CA GLU A 165 -9.53 7.30 4.61
C GLU A 165 -8.87 8.47 5.37
N VAL A 166 -7.54 8.55 5.34
CA VAL A 166 -6.75 9.61 6.00
C VAL A 166 -6.46 10.74 5.00
N ARG A 167 -6.69 11.99 5.45
CA ARG A 167 -6.42 13.22 4.70
C ARG A 167 -4.95 13.64 4.75
#